data_AF-A0A6A0AIP7-F1
#
_entry.id   AF-A0A6A0AIP7-F1
#
_cell.length_a   1.000
_cell.length_b   1.000
_cell.length_c   1.000
_cell.angle_alpha   90.00
_cell.angle_beta   90.00
_cell.angle_gamma   90.00
#
_symmetry.space_group_name_H-M   'P 1'
#
loop_
_entity.id
_entity.type
_entity.pdbx_description
1 polymer ?
#
loop_
_entity_poly.entity_id
_entity_poly.type
_entity_poly.pdbx_seq_one_letter_code
_entity_poly.pdbx_strand_id
1 'polypeptide(L)'
;SAQPHVTADPDQHQLPPAHPVKWRDPEVYDPVKPGGQMFWERGPDGRMRPESLYDSVVHKAIGRMTASLRNKGRRDALSLYIDAGYGIMEGSTYTPGEFTRLHLSQRNVFFIPMGGRLIAVYPKHLLFVIFSPNQGLTAQEEYNVFEFLKTHVLDAYKWTCMDGKCPRQDDDWSEDLRMLIHMEYLLRRSFRQKPATTIRYDARRMLARQRALQCTMESEEAWCS
;
A
#
# COMPACT_ATOMS: atom_id res chain seq x y z
N SER A 1 -28.99 -17.39 23.30
CA SER A 1 -29.58 -17.31 21.95
C SER A 1 -28.67 -16.50 21.05
N ALA A 2 -28.10 -17.16 20.04
CA ALA A 2 -27.24 -16.52 19.05
C ALA A 2 -28.09 -15.69 18.09
N GLN A 3 -27.72 -14.43 17.87
CA GLN A 3 -28.30 -13.62 16.79
C GLN A 3 -27.58 -13.96 15.48
N PRO A 4 -28.31 -14.24 14.39
CA PRO A 4 -27.73 -14.54 13.09
C PRO A 4 -27.14 -13.27 12.45
N HIS A 5 -25.98 -13.43 11.83
CA HIS A 5 -25.35 -12.41 10.99
C HIS A 5 -26.26 -12.09 9.81
N VAL A 6 -26.66 -10.83 9.67
CA VAL A 6 -27.36 -10.31 8.50
C VAL A 6 -26.32 -10.15 7.39
N THR A 7 -26.35 -11.04 6.40
CA THR A 7 -25.62 -10.93 5.14
C THR A 7 -26.06 -9.66 4.42
N ALA A 8 -25.10 -8.75 4.22
CA ALA A 8 -25.26 -7.63 3.32
C ALA A 8 -25.40 -8.12 1.87
N ASP A 9 -26.17 -7.36 1.10
CA ASP A 9 -26.59 -7.52 -0.29
C ASP A 9 -25.47 -8.04 -1.24
N PRO A 10 -25.67 -9.18 -1.94
CA PRO A 10 -24.67 -9.77 -2.84
C PRO A 10 -24.42 -8.98 -4.15
N ASP A 11 -25.18 -7.92 -4.45
CA ASP A 11 -25.09 -7.20 -5.73
C ASP A 11 -24.17 -5.94 -5.73
N GLN A 12 -23.36 -5.73 -4.68
CA GLN A 12 -22.31 -4.69 -4.69
C GLN A 12 -20.95 -5.17 -5.23
N HIS A 13 -20.85 -6.42 -5.64
CA HIS A 13 -19.59 -7.03 -6.08
C HIS A 13 -19.30 -6.75 -7.57
N GLN A 14 -18.92 -5.52 -7.90
CA GLN A 14 -18.00 -5.36 -9.02
C GLN A 14 -16.69 -6.02 -8.62
N LEU A 15 -16.38 -7.14 -9.28
CA LEU A 15 -15.03 -7.71 -9.30
C LEU A 15 -14.08 -6.56 -9.66
N PRO A 16 -12.99 -6.35 -8.90
CA PRO A 16 -11.98 -5.39 -9.32
C PRO A 16 -11.51 -5.76 -10.72
N PRO A 17 -11.10 -4.78 -11.55
CA PRO A 17 -10.44 -5.09 -12.81
C PRO A 17 -9.32 -6.08 -12.52
N ALA A 18 -9.34 -7.24 -13.15
CA ALA A 18 -8.24 -8.19 -13.03
C ALA A 18 -6.95 -7.45 -13.39
N HIS A 19 -6.04 -7.27 -12.42
CA HIS A 19 -4.72 -6.72 -12.70
C HIS A 19 -4.12 -7.56 -13.84
N PRO A 20 -3.76 -6.96 -14.99
CA PRO A 20 -3.33 -7.75 -16.13
C PRO A 20 -2.12 -8.62 -15.77
N VAL A 21 -1.96 -9.77 -16.44
CA VAL A 21 -0.83 -10.68 -16.20
C VAL A 21 0.53 -10.01 -16.44
N LYS A 22 0.58 -8.99 -17.31
CA LYS A 22 1.79 -8.17 -17.60
C LYS A 22 2.42 -7.47 -16.39
N TRP A 23 1.71 -7.38 -15.26
CA TRP A 23 2.15 -6.66 -14.07
C TRP A 23 2.96 -7.57 -13.14
N ARG A 24 2.81 -8.89 -13.27
CA ARG A 24 3.46 -9.92 -12.44
C ARG A 24 4.80 -10.42 -12.96
N ASP A 25 5.31 -9.93 -14.09
CA ASP A 25 6.51 -10.50 -14.70
C ASP A 25 7.78 -9.95 -14.00
N PRO A 26 8.47 -10.74 -13.16
CA PRO A 26 9.66 -10.29 -12.44
C PRO A 26 10.89 -10.20 -13.36
N GLU A 27 10.83 -10.80 -14.55
CA GLU A 27 11.93 -10.78 -15.52
C GLU A 27 11.95 -9.51 -16.37
N VAL A 28 10.87 -8.71 -16.35
CA VAL A 28 10.85 -7.38 -16.95
C VAL A 28 11.31 -6.36 -15.90
N TYR A 29 12.60 -6.42 -15.57
CA TYR A 29 13.32 -5.27 -15.01
C TYR A 29 13.39 -4.19 -16.10
N ASP A 30 12.26 -3.57 -16.44
CA ASP A 30 12.26 -2.49 -17.42
C ASP A 30 13.12 -1.37 -16.83
N PRO A 31 14.25 -1.00 -17.47
CA PRO A 31 15.13 0.03 -16.95
C PRO A 31 14.30 1.30 -16.76
N VAL A 32 14.58 2.04 -15.68
CA VAL A 32 13.94 3.33 -15.41
C VAL A 32 14.09 4.21 -16.65
N LYS A 33 13.03 4.35 -17.44
CA LYS A 33 13.07 5.11 -18.69
C LYS A 33 13.14 6.60 -18.31
N PRO A 34 14.18 7.33 -18.74
CA PRO A 34 14.32 8.75 -18.39
C PRO A 34 13.18 9.58 -19.01
N GLY A 35 12.79 10.67 -18.34
CA GLY A 35 11.87 11.67 -18.89
C GLY A 35 10.37 11.44 -18.58
N GLY A 36 10.05 10.76 -17.49
CA GLY A 36 8.69 10.69 -16.95
C GLY A 36 7.77 9.66 -17.60
N GLN A 37 8.28 8.91 -18.57
CA GLN A 37 7.50 7.92 -19.33
C GLN A 37 7.04 6.70 -18.52
N MET A 38 7.37 6.62 -17.23
CA MET A 38 6.82 5.60 -16.31
C MET A 38 5.72 6.15 -15.40
N PHE A 39 5.52 7.46 -15.41
CA PHE A 39 4.59 8.18 -14.54
C PHE A 39 3.53 8.93 -15.33
N TRP A 40 3.69 9.06 -16.65
CA TRP A 40 2.86 9.91 -17.49
C TRP A 40 2.57 9.24 -18.83
N GLU A 41 1.28 9.07 -19.12
CA GLU A 41 0.77 8.67 -20.42
C GLU A 41 0.06 9.84 -21.10
N ARG A 42 -0.02 9.80 -22.43
CA ARG A 42 -0.78 10.80 -23.18
C ARG A 42 -2.20 10.28 -23.39
N GLY A 43 -3.18 10.95 -22.77
CA GLY A 43 -4.58 10.61 -22.89
C GLY A 43 -5.14 10.88 -24.31
N PRO A 44 -6.36 10.38 -24.61
CA PRO A 44 -7.00 10.56 -25.92
C PRO A 44 -7.23 12.02 -26.32
N ASP A 45 -7.33 12.91 -25.32
CA ASP A 45 -7.46 14.37 -25.48
C ASP A 45 -6.11 15.08 -25.69
N GLY A 46 -5.02 14.31 -25.82
CA GLY A 46 -3.67 14.81 -26.00
C GLY A 46 -3.03 15.37 -24.72
N ARG A 47 -3.73 15.37 -23.58
CA ARG A 47 -3.21 15.83 -22.28
C ARG A 47 -2.41 14.72 -21.61
N MET A 48 -1.35 15.09 -20.90
CA MET A 48 -0.61 14.12 -20.08
C MET A 48 -1.44 13.76 -18.84
N ARG A 49 -1.54 12.46 -18.57
CA ARG A 49 -2.26 11.87 -17.42
C ARG A 49 -1.30 10.94 -16.66
N PRO A 50 -1.49 10.75 -15.35
CA PRO A 50 -0.71 9.77 -14.60
C PRO A 50 -0.87 8.37 -15.19
N GLU A 51 0.24 7.70 -15.47
CA GLU A 51 0.24 6.30 -15.90
C GLU A 51 0.13 5.36 -14.69
N SER A 52 -0.47 4.18 -14.90
CA SER A 52 -0.42 3.10 -13.91
C SER A 52 1.02 2.57 -13.76
N LEU A 53 1.47 2.37 -12.52
CA LEU A 53 2.87 2.08 -12.22
C LEU A 53 3.17 0.58 -12.26
N TYR A 54 4.14 0.16 -13.07
CA TYR A 54 4.64 -1.23 -13.03
C TYR A 54 5.07 -1.63 -11.61
N ASP A 55 4.85 -2.90 -11.24
CA ASP A 55 5.20 -3.42 -9.91
C ASP A 55 6.68 -3.22 -9.57
N SER A 56 7.58 -3.28 -10.57
CA SER A 56 9.00 -2.99 -10.42
C SER A 56 9.28 -1.55 -9.96
N VAL A 57 8.51 -0.57 -10.46
CA VAL A 57 8.58 0.84 -10.06
C VAL A 57 8.09 1.00 -8.63
N VAL A 58 6.98 0.36 -8.28
CA VAL A 58 6.40 0.38 -6.93
C VAL A 58 7.36 -0.25 -5.91
N HIS A 59 7.91 -1.42 -6.25
CA HIS A 59 8.90 -2.12 -5.44
C HIS A 59 10.14 -1.23 -5.20
N LYS A 60 10.68 -0.63 -6.27
CA LYS A 60 11.84 0.27 -6.17
C LYS A 60 11.53 1.51 -5.30
N ALA A 61 10.33 2.07 -5.42
CA ALA A 61 9.89 3.22 -4.61
C ALA A 61 9.79 2.86 -3.11
N ILE A 62 9.15 1.72 -2.78
CA ILE A 62 9.06 1.21 -1.40
C ILE A 62 10.46 0.97 -0.82
N GLY A 63 11.37 0.37 -1.60
CA GLY A 63 12.76 0.15 -1.20
C GLY A 63 13.48 1.46 -0.85
N ARG A 64 13.35 2.48 -1.71
CA ARG A 64 13.95 3.81 -1.48
C ARG A 64 13.36 4.52 -0.26
N MET A 65 12.03 4.51 -0.09
CA MET A 65 11.38 5.07 1.11
C MET A 65 11.89 4.40 2.39
N THR A 66 11.93 3.07 2.41
CA THR A 66 12.37 2.29 3.57
C THR A 66 13.84 2.57 3.89
N ALA A 67 14.71 2.63 2.88
CA ALA A 67 16.12 2.96 3.07
C ALA A 67 16.31 4.37 3.67
N SER A 68 15.60 5.37 3.15
CA SER A 68 15.66 6.76 3.66
C SER A 68 15.24 6.85 5.12
N LEU A 69 14.19 6.13 5.53
CA LEU A 69 13.76 6.08 6.93
C LEU A 69 14.79 5.42 7.83
N ARG A 70 15.38 4.30 7.38
CA ARG A 70 16.43 3.62 8.12
C ARG A 70 17.62 4.55 8.36
N ASN A 71 18.01 5.32 7.35
CA ASN A 71 19.11 6.29 7.43
C ASN A 71 18.80 7.43 8.40
N LYS A 72 17.53 7.81 8.56
CA LYS A 72 17.07 8.80 9.55
C LYS A 72 16.88 8.22 10.96
N GLY A 73 17.35 7.00 11.22
CA GLY A 73 17.21 6.31 12.51
C GLY A 73 15.78 5.84 12.81
N ARG A 74 14.88 5.89 11.83
CA ARG A 74 13.44 5.71 12.02
C ARG A 74 13.02 4.26 11.81
N ARG A 75 13.46 3.38 12.71
CA ARG A 75 13.30 1.92 12.58
C ARG A 75 11.93 1.39 13.01
N ASP A 76 11.08 2.20 13.62
CA ASP A 76 9.79 1.71 14.16
C ASP A 76 8.69 1.52 13.09
N ALA A 77 8.97 1.93 11.84
CA ALA A 77 8.12 1.74 10.69
C ALA A 77 8.81 0.87 9.62
N LEU A 78 8.03 0.03 8.95
CA LEU A 78 8.48 -0.88 7.89
C LEU A 78 7.40 -0.99 6.82
N SER A 79 7.76 -1.25 5.56
CA SER A 79 6.83 -1.76 4.56
C SER A 79 7.25 -3.17 4.14
N LEU A 80 6.27 -4.04 3.92
CA LEU A 80 6.47 -5.26 3.15
C LEU A 80 6.63 -4.91 1.66
N TYR A 81 7.19 -5.84 0.90
CA TYR A 81 7.23 -5.76 -0.56
C TYR A 81 5.84 -6.01 -1.15
N ILE A 82 5.62 -5.50 -2.37
CA ILE A 82 4.34 -5.63 -3.06
C ILE A 82 3.98 -7.10 -3.33
N ASP A 83 4.97 -7.95 -3.62
CA ASP A 83 4.76 -9.39 -3.86
C ASP A 83 4.19 -10.11 -2.63
N ALA A 84 4.69 -9.76 -1.44
CA ALA A 84 4.13 -10.27 -0.18
C ALA A 84 2.69 -9.77 0.02
N GLY A 85 2.40 -8.54 -0.39
CA GLY A 85 1.03 -8.03 -0.38
C GLY A 85 0.09 -8.81 -1.30
N TYR A 86 0.52 -9.12 -2.52
CA TYR A 86 -0.27 -9.95 -3.43
C TYR A 86 -0.45 -11.38 -2.89
N GLY A 87 0.61 -12.00 -2.37
CA GLY A 87 0.48 -13.33 -1.78
C GLY A 87 -0.48 -13.34 -0.58
N ILE A 88 -0.46 -12.29 0.27
CA ILE A 88 -1.43 -12.14 1.36
C ILE A 88 -2.84 -11.96 0.79
N MET A 89 -3.01 -11.11 -0.22
CA MET A 89 -4.30 -10.89 -0.88
C MET A 89 -4.91 -12.19 -1.40
N GLU A 90 -4.09 -13.05 -2.01
CA GLU A 90 -4.48 -14.33 -2.59
C GLU A 90 -4.61 -15.46 -1.55
N GLY A 91 -4.29 -15.21 -0.28
CA GLY A 91 -4.32 -16.24 0.78
C GLY A 91 -3.19 -17.26 0.67
N SER A 92 -2.06 -16.87 0.10
CA SER A 92 -0.87 -17.71 -0.04
C SER A 92 -0.37 -18.18 1.32
N THR A 93 0.07 -19.43 1.38
CA THR A 93 0.70 -19.98 2.58
C THR A 93 2.17 -19.57 2.62
N TYR A 94 2.56 -18.83 3.65
CA TYR A 94 3.95 -18.48 3.92
C TYR A 94 4.60 -19.47 4.86
N THR A 95 5.91 -19.64 4.74
CA THR A 95 6.62 -20.57 5.64
C THR A 95 6.62 -19.99 7.05
N PRO A 96 6.31 -20.79 8.09
CA PRO A 96 6.43 -20.34 9.47
C PRO A 96 7.83 -19.77 9.74
N GLY A 97 7.87 -18.53 10.24
CA GLY A 97 9.10 -17.82 10.55
C GLY A 97 9.75 -17.04 9.40
N GLU A 98 9.17 -17.04 8.20
CA GLU A 98 9.64 -16.24 7.05
C GLU A 98 9.77 -14.75 7.38
N PHE A 99 8.84 -14.22 8.17
CA PHE A 99 8.81 -12.82 8.59
C PHE A 99 9.53 -12.55 9.93
N THR A 100 10.13 -13.55 10.57
CA THR A 100 10.73 -13.41 11.92
C THR A 100 11.79 -12.31 11.97
N ARG A 101 12.63 -12.21 10.94
CA ARG A 101 13.70 -11.19 10.83
C ARG A 101 13.17 -9.76 10.77
N LEU A 102 11.90 -9.59 10.41
CA LEU A 102 11.27 -8.28 10.29
C LEU A 102 10.74 -7.78 11.64
N HIS A 103 10.64 -8.63 12.66
CA HIS A 103 10.16 -8.29 14.00
C HIS A 103 8.83 -7.50 13.95
N LEU A 104 7.87 -7.96 13.13
CA LEU A 104 6.65 -7.21 12.81
C LEU A 104 5.85 -6.82 14.07
N SER A 105 5.74 -7.72 15.05
CA SER A 105 5.04 -7.46 16.32
C SER A 105 5.65 -6.33 17.17
N GLN A 106 6.93 -6.02 16.98
CA GLN A 106 7.65 -4.99 17.73
C GLN A 106 7.49 -3.60 17.11
N ARG A 107 7.03 -3.52 15.85
CA ARG A 107 6.87 -2.25 15.13
C ARG A 107 5.74 -1.42 15.72
N ASN A 108 5.86 -0.10 15.61
CA ASN A 108 4.74 0.80 15.92
C ASN A 108 3.69 0.72 14.82
N VAL A 109 4.15 0.64 13.57
CA VAL A 109 3.32 0.40 12.40
C VAL A 109 4.14 -0.31 11.33
N PHE A 110 3.52 -1.19 10.57
CA PHE A 110 4.08 -1.63 9.30
C PHE A 110 3.03 -1.60 8.20
N PHE A 111 3.47 -1.57 6.94
CA PHE A 111 2.60 -1.44 5.78
C PHE A 111 2.59 -2.71 4.94
N ILE A 112 1.40 -3.06 4.44
CA ILE A 112 1.18 -4.10 3.44
C ILE A 112 0.60 -3.40 2.20
N PRO A 113 1.41 -3.14 1.16
CA PRO A 113 0.91 -2.63 -0.12
C PRO A 113 0.26 -3.77 -0.91
N MET A 114 -1.00 -3.59 -1.35
CA MET A 114 -1.81 -4.62 -2.02
C MET A 114 -2.49 -4.02 -3.26
N GLY A 115 -1.80 -3.94 -4.41
CA GLY A 115 -2.33 -3.45 -5.69
C GLY A 115 -3.23 -2.21 -5.55
N GLY A 116 -2.62 -1.04 -5.41
CA GLY A 116 -3.33 0.24 -5.20
C GLY A 116 -3.89 0.50 -3.80
N ARG A 117 -3.98 -0.51 -2.94
CA ARG A 117 -4.49 -0.39 -1.56
C ARG A 117 -3.35 -0.47 -0.57
N LEU A 118 -3.40 0.35 0.49
CA LEU A 118 -2.38 0.35 1.54
C LEU A 118 -2.97 -0.10 2.87
N ILE A 119 -2.49 -1.20 3.42
CA ILE A 119 -2.87 -1.64 4.76
C ILE A 119 -1.83 -1.13 5.76
N ALA A 120 -2.26 -0.33 6.73
CA ALA A 120 -1.44 0.09 7.85
C ALA A 120 -1.76 -0.76 9.08
N VAL A 121 -0.81 -1.58 9.52
CA VAL A 121 -0.96 -2.48 10.65
C VAL A 121 -0.29 -1.87 11.87
N TYR A 122 -1.02 -1.82 12.99
CA TYR A 122 -0.59 -1.30 14.29
C TYR A 122 -0.60 -2.45 15.32
N PRO A 123 0.49 -3.23 15.43
CA PRO A 123 0.50 -4.48 16.22
C PRO A 123 0.19 -4.26 17.69
N LYS A 124 0.73 -3.18 18.27
CA LYS A 124 0.52 -2.81 19.68
C LYS A 124 -0.93 -2.45 20.01
N HIS A 125 -1.74 -2.19 18.98
CA HIS A 125 -3.15 -1.83 19.10
C HIS A 125 -4.09 -2.92 18.58
N LEU A 126 -3.56 -4.05 18.08
CA LEU A 126 -4.34 -5.10 17.41
C LEU A 126 -5.29 -4.53 16.36
N LEU A 127 -4.79 -3.60 15.54
CA LEU A 127 -5.56 -2.84 14.57
C LEU A 127 -4.86 -2.89 13.22
N PHE A 128 -5.61 -3.09 12.15
CA PHE A 128 -5.16 -2.73 10.81
C PHE A 128 -6.19 -1.83 10.14
N VAL A 129 -5.68 -0.86 9.38
CA VAL A 129 -6.46 0.18 8.71
C VAL A 129 -6.27 0.04 7.22
N ILE A 130 -7.36 -0.06 6.47
CA ILE A 130 -7.37 -0.16 5.02
C ILE A 130 -7.43 1.26 4.44
N PHE A 131 -6.36 1.71 3.81
CA PHE A 131 -6.35 2.96 3.06
C PHE A 131 -6.48 2.65 1.58
N SER A 132 -7.70 2.78 1.07
CA SER A 132 -7.99 2.69 -0.35
C SER A 132 -8.68 3.97 -0.84
N PRO A 133 -8.25 4.54 -1.97
CA PRO A 133 -8.90 5.72 -2.54
C PRO A 133 -10.26 5.39 -3.19
N ASN A 134 -10.43 4.16 -3.70
CA ASN A 134 -11.57 3.80 -4.55
C ASN A 134 -12.40 2.65 -3.93
N GLN A 135 -11.79 1.47 -3.77
CA GLN A 135 -12.48 0.26 -3.28
C GLN A 135 -11.74 -0.37 -2.10
N GLY A 136 -12.45 -0.63 -1.01
CA GLY A 136 -11.91 -1.34 0.16
C GLY A 136 -11.49 -2.78 -0.16
N LEU A 137 -11.12 -3.54 0.87
CA LEU A 137 -10.89 -4.97 0.69
C LEU A 137 -12.23 -5.72 0.59
N THR A 138 -12.23 -6.81 -0.15
CA THR A 138 -13.31 -7.80 -0.07
C THR A 138 -13.23 -8.55 1.26
N ALA A 139 -14.34 -9.16 1.70
CA ALA A 139 -14.36 -9.96 2.93
C ALA A 139 -13.31 -11.09 2.93
N GLN A 140 -13.03 -11.68 1.76
CA GLN A 140 -12.00 -12.72 1.63
C GLN A 140 -10.60 -12.13 1.79
N GLU A 141 -10.30 -10.99 1.17
CA GLU A 141 -9.00 -10.33 1.32
C GLU A 141 -8.76 -9.85 2.76
N GLU A 142 -9.79 -9.32 3.43
CA GLU A 142 -9.71 -8.96 4.85
C GLU A 142 -9.41 -10.19 5.72
N TYR A 143 -10.09 -11.32 5.44
CA TYR A 143 -9.84 -12.57 6.13
C TYR A 143 -8.40 -13.07 5.92
N ASN A 144 -7.89 -12.96 4.69
CA ASN A 144 -6.52 -13.37 4.38
C ASN A 144 -5.48 -12.49 5.12
N VAL A 145 -5.73 -11.17 5.22
CA VAL A 145 -4.91 -10.27 6.05
C VAL A 145 -4.99 -10.70 7.51
N PHE A 146 -6.17 -11.00 8.05
CA PHE A 146 -6.33 -11.47 9.42
C PHE A 146 -5.52 -12.75 9.70
N GLU A 147 -5.64 -13.77 8.84
CA GLU A 147 -4.90 -15.04 9.00
C GLU A 147 -3.38 -14.83 8.92
N PHE A 148 -2.92 -13.96 8.03
CA PHE A 148 -1.51 -13.56 7.97
C PHE A 148 -1.06 -12.93 9.29
N LEU A 149 -1.82 -11.97 9.83
CA LEU A 149 -1.48 -11.28 11.07
C LEU A 149 -1.44 -12.23 12.27
N LYS A 150 -2.43 -13.12 12.36
CA LYS A 150 -2.50 -14.15 13.40
C LYS A 150 -1.30 -15.09 13.36
N THR A 151 -0.93 -15.54 12.16
CA THR A 151 0.11 -16.56 11.98
C THR A 151 1.53 -15.99 12.07
N HIS A 152 1.77 -14.80 11.50
CA HIS A 152 3.13 -14.28 11.27
C HIS A 152 3.47 -13.03 12.08
N VAL A 153 2.49 -12.41 12.76
CA VAL A 153 2.73 -11.19 13.53
C VAL A 153 2.48 -11.44 15.01
N LEU A 154 1.24 -11.75 15.38
CA LEU A 154 0.86 -12.01 16.76
C LEU A 154 -0.35 -12.92 16.78
N ASP A 155 -0.23 -14.06 17.46
CA ASP A 155 -1.32 -15.01 17.69
C ASP A 155 -2.37 -14.40 18.62
N ALA A 156 -3.22 -13.56 18.04
CA ALA A 156 -4.28 -12.85 18.72
C ALA A 156 -5.57 -13.04 17.92
N TYR A 157 -6.59 -13.57 18.61
CA TYR A 157 -7.90 -13.84 18.02
C TYR A 157 -8.77 -12.59 17.81
N LYS A 158 -8.26 -11.39 18.15
CA LYS A 158 -9.02 -10.13 18.13
C LYS A 158 -8.21 -9.02 17.48
N TRP A 159 -8.12 -9.07 16.16
CA TRP A 159 -7.71 -7.92 15.37
C TRP A 159 -8.93 -7.09 15.00
N THR A 160 -8.80 -5.78 15.11
CA THR A 160 -9.79 -4.82 14.62
C THR A 160 -9.42 -4.45 13.19
N CYS A 161 -10.38 -4.57 12.27
CA CYS A 161 -10.30 -4.04 10.91
C CYS A 161 -11.06 -2.71 10.84
N MET A 162 -10.54 -1.73 10.10
CA MET A 162 -11.31 -0.53 9.78
C MET A 162 -10.89 0.10 8.45
N ASP A 163 -11.85 0.74 7.80
CA ASP A 163 -11.57 1.60 6.66
C ASP A 163 -11.00 2.96 7.10
N GLY A 164 -9.85 3.28 6.56
CA GLY A 164 -9.21 4.58 6.68
C GLY A 164 -9.90 5.62 5.82
N LYS A 165 -9.96 6.86 6.31
CA LYS A 165 -10.48 7.98 5.53
C LYS A 165 -9.39 8.56 4.63
N CYS A 166 -9.56 8.44 3.32
CA CYS A 166 -8.70 9.04 2.29
C CYS A 166 -9.39 10.24 1.64
N PRO A 167 -8.64 11.25 1.14
CA PRO A 167 -9.22 12.28 0.27
C PRO A 167 -9.78 11.61 -1.00
N ARG A 168 -11.08 11.79 -1.25
CA ARG A 168 -11.71 11.39 -2.52
C ARG A 168 -11.19 12.30 -3.64
N GLN A 169 -10.88 11.72 -4.79
CA GLN A 169 -10.54 12.47 -5.98
C GLN A 169 -11.17 11.79 -7.19
N ASP A 170 -11.93 12.56 -7.97
CA ASP A 170 -12.68 12.12 -9.14
C ASP A 170 -11.81 12.07 -10.41
N ASP A 171 -10.49 11.98 -10.25
CA ASP A 171 -9.50 12.05 -11.33
C ASP A 171 -8.93 10.67 -11.68
N ASP A 172 -8.45 10.49 -12.92
CA ASP A 172 -7.98 9.21 -13.49
C ASP A 172 -6.63 8.72 -12.90
N TRP A 173 -6.27 9.08 -11.67
CA TRP A 173 -4.93 8.82 -11.15
C TRP A 173 -4.76 7.37 -10.71
N SER A 174 -3.64 6.77 -11.11
CA SER A 174 -3.19 5.43 -10.69
C SER A 174 -3.34 5.19 -9.19
N GLU A 175 -3.95 4.06 -8.84
CA GLU A 175 -4.12 3.63 -7.46
C GLU A 175 -2.78 3.37 -6.77
N ASP A 176 -1.80 2.78 -7.48
CA ASP A 176 -0.46 2.50 -6.93
C ASP A 176 0.32 3.77 -6.60
N LEU A 177 0.20 4.79 -7.45
CA LEU A 177 0.78 6.09 -7.15
C LEU A 177 0.15 6.70 -5.89
N ARG A 178 -1.18 6.62 -5.76
CA ARG A 178 -1.88 7.09 -4.56
C ARG A 178 -1.40 6.32 -3.34
N MET A 179 -1.32 4.99 -3.43
CA MET A 179 -0.81 4.11 -2.39
C MET A 179 0.59 4.53 -1.91
N LEU A 180 1.52 4.81 -2.83
CA LEU A 180 2.86 5.30 -2.49
C LEU A 180 2.82 6.65 -1.76
N ILE A 181 1.98 7.58 -2.20
CA ILE A 181 1.79 8.89 -1.54
C ILE A 181 1.16 8.73 -0.15
N HIS A 182 0.22 7.79 0.00
CA HIS A 182 -0.42 7.46 1.28
C HIS A 182 0.60 6.87 2.24
N MET A 183 1.44 5.96 1.75
CA MET A 183 2.52 5.36 2.52
C MET A 183 3.51 6.43 2.96
N GLU A 184 3.98 7.29 2.06
CA GLU A 184 4.87 8.39 2.40
C GLU A 184 4.26 9.33 3.47
N TYR A 185 2.98 9.68 3.29
CA TYR A 185 2.24 10.51 4.23
C TYR A 185 2.17 9.90 5.62
N LEU A 186 1.81 8.61 5.70
CA LEU A 186 1.70 7.87 6.94
C LEU A 186 3.07 7.71 7.56
N LEU A 187 4.10 7.33 6.80
CA LEU A 187 5.48 7.23 7.26
C LEU A 187 5.97 8.50 7.93
N ARG A 188 5.70 9.68 7.36
CA ARG A 188 6.06 10.97 8.01
C ARG A 188 5.37 11.15 9.38
N ARG A 189 4.21 10.53 9.59
CA ARG A 189 3.39 10.60 10.82
C ARG A 189 3.46 9.38 11.72
N SER A 190 4.00 8.25 11.26
CA SER A 190 4.08 6.95 11.95
C SER A 190 4.84 6.99 13.27
N PHE A 191 5.59 8.05 13.52
CA PHE A 191 6.29 8.31 14.78
C PHE A 191 5.39 8.89 15.87
N ARG A 192 4.10 9.10 15.57
CA ARG A 192 3.09 9.47 16.56
C ARG A 192 2.57 8.19 17.21
N GLN A 193 2.42 8.20 18.54
CA GLN A 193 1.98 7.04 19.34
C GLN A 193 0.54 6.55 19.04
N LYS A 194 -0.25 7.29 18.24
CA LYS A 194 -1.65 6.97 17.97
C LYS A 194 -1.80 6.42 16.55
N PRO A 195 -2.58 5.33 16.36
CA PRO A 195 -2.92 4.85 15.03
C PRO A 195 -3.53 5.94 14.16
N ALA A 196 -3.02 6.11 12.94
CA ALA A 196 -3.62 6.98 11.97
C ALA A 196 -4.76 6.23 11.27
N THR A 197 -5.95 6.82 11.29
CA THR A 197 -7.17 6.32 10.63
C THR A 197 -7.68 7.28 9.56
N THR A 198 -6.95 8.37 9.31
CA THR A 198 -7.32 9.40 8.34
C THR A 198 -6.06 9.97 7.70
N ILE A 199 -6.06 10.01 6.38
CA ILE A 199 -5.08 10.71 5.57
C ILE A 199 -5.69 12.06 5.18
N ARG A 200 -4.96 13.14 5.50
CA ARG A 200 -5.33 14.52 5.15
C ARG A 200 -4.21 15.17 4.40
N TYR A 201 -4.32 15.24 3.08
CA TYR A 201 -3.46 16.09 2.27
C TYR A 201 -4.33 16.97 1.36
N ASP A 202 -3.75 18.10 0.95
CA ASP A 202 -4.35 18.95 -0.07
C ASP A 202 -4.24 18.24 -1.43
N ALA A 203 -5.38 17.83 -1.99
CA ALA A 203 -5.44 17.16 -3.29
C ALA A 203 -4.79 17.99 -4.39
N ARG A 204 -4.81 19.33 -4.29
CA ARG A 204 -4.11 20.23 -5.23
C ARG A 204 -2.60 20.06 -5.23
N ARG A 205 -2.04 19.46 -4.17
CA ARG A 205 -0.60 19.15 -4.05
C ARG A 205 -0.24 17.74 -4.51
N MET A 206 -1.20 16.94 -4.97
CA MET A 206 -0.93 15.59 -5.49
C MET A 206 0.00 15.61 -6.70
N LEU A 207 -0.17 16.58 -7.60
CA LEU A 207 0.71 16.78 -8.75
C LEU A 207 2.14 17.13 -8.33
N ALA A 208 2.29 17.98 -7.32
CA ALA A 208 3.61 18.29 -6.77
C ALA A 208 4.27 17.05 -6.15
N ARG A 209 3.51 16.20 -5.46
CA ARG A 209 4.01 14.96 -4.86
C ARG A 209 4.37 13.90 -5.89
N GLN A 210 3.57 13.73 -6.94
CA GLN A 210 3.91 12.84 -8.04
C GLN A 210 5.18 13.30 -8.76
N ARG A 211 5.31 14.61 -9.03
CA ARG A 211 6.55 15.16 -9.61
C ARG A 211 7.75 14.94 -8.69
N ALA A 212 7.59 15.14 -7.39
CA ALA A 212 8.65 14.84 -6.42
C ALA A 212 9.02 13.36 -6.40
N LEU A 213 8.03 12.47 -6.48
CA LEU A 213 8.24 11.03 -6.59
C LEU A 213 9.00 10.69 -7.88
N GLN A 214 8.56 11.22 -9.02
CA GLN A 214 9.23 11.04 -10.30
C GLN A 214 10.69 11.49 -10.21
N CYS A 215 10.95 12.72 -9.77
CA CYS A 215 12.31 13.24 -9.63
C CYS A 215 13.17 12.32 -8.76
N THR A 216 12.64 11.87 -7.61
CA THR A 216 13.31 10.95 -6.70
C THR A 216 13.60 9.59 -7.35
N MET A 217 12.71 9.11 -8.22
CA MET A 217 12.86 7.82 -8.88
C MET A 217 13.85 7.89 -10.05
N GLU A 218 13.89 9.01 -10.77
CA GLU A 218 14.76 9.26 -11.92
C GLU A 218 16.18 9.69 -11.57
N SER A 219 16.39 10.46 -10.49
CA SER A 219 17.70 11.02 -10.17
C SER A 219 18.70 10.02 -9.58
N GLU A 220 18.28 8.76 -9.36
CA GLU A 220 18.99 7.76 -8.53
C GLU A 220 19.32 8.21 -7.10
N GLU A 221 18.89 9.41 -6.70
CA GLU A 221 19.15 9.96 -5.39
C GLU A 221 18.36 9.22 -4.31
N ALA A 222 18.81 9.38 -3.07
CA ALA A 222 18.06 8.92 -1.91
C ALA A 222 16.69 9.60 -1.85
N TRP A 223 15.70 8.94 -1.26
CA TRP A 223 14.36 9.52 -1.11
C TRP A 223 14.40 10.83 -0.32
N CYS A 224 14.22 11.94 -1.05
CA CYS A 224 14.19 13.30 -0.52
C CYS A 224 12.76 13.66 -0.09
N SER A 225 12.55 13.80 1.22
CA SER A 225 11.25 14.07 1.83
C SER A 225 11.12 15.50 2.33
#